data_AF-A0A8H7D7L6-F1
#
_entry.id   AF-A0A8H7D7L6-F1
#
_cell.length_a   1.000
_cell.length_b   1.000
_cell.length_c   1.000
_cell.angle_alpha   90.00
_cell.angle_beta   90.00
_cell.angle_gamma   90.00
#
_symmetry.space_group_name_H-M   'P 1'
#
loop_
_entity.id
_entity.type
_entity.pdbx_description
1 polymer ?
#
loop_
_entity_poly.entity_id
_entity_poly.type
_entity_poly.pdbx_seq_one_letter_code
_entity_poly.pdbx_strand_id
1 'polypeptide(L)'
;MVHGIPDMPKRVENAFILTLNVSLEYEKTEVNSGFFYSSAEQREKLVEAERKVVDMKVKKIVDLKNLVCDQEVDSKEKRKNFVLVNQKGIDPLSLDILAKNGIFALRRAKRRNMERQLITGGIAQNSVDDLTPSVLGWAGLVYEHTLGEEKYTFVEEVKAPKSVTLLVKGPNAHTITQIQEALRDGLRAVKNAIEDETLIPGAGAFEVACSGHLVDKTHYSSFRKTLAQNGNFDVQNAIVALQDEQAEGNTVGIDLVTGEPFDPTVEGIWDNYRVKRQMLHSCSVIAVNLLSTDEILRAGRSSLKPDGQQ
;
A
#
# COMPACT_ATOMS: atom_id res chain seq x y z
N MET A 1 14.06 1.68 1.71
CA MET A 1 15.39 1.69 2.33
C MET A 1 16.16 2.81 1.69
N VAL A 2 16.49 3.83 2.47
CA VAL A 2 17.25 4.98 1.99
C VAL A 2 18.28 5.29 3.07
N HIS A 3 19.55 5.02 2.78
CA HIS A 3 20.63 5.34 3.71
C HIS A 3 20.91 6.85 3.66
N GLY A 4 20.51 7.58 4.70
CA GLY A 4 21.01 8.92 4.99
C GLY A 4 22.45 8.87 5.53
N ILE A 5 23.27 9.84 5.14
CA ILE A 5 24.64 10.06 5.65
C ILE A 5 24.57 10.44 7.15
N PRO A 6 25.56 10.08 8.00
CA PRO A 6 25.56 10.38 9.43
C PRO A 6 25.29 11.86 9.79
N ASP A 7 25.74 12.78 8.94
CA ASP A 7 25.64 14.23 9.14
C ASP A 7 24.29 14.83 8.72
N MET A 8 23.37 14.04 8.16
CA MET A 8 22.03 14.53 7.80
C MET A 8 21.13 14.69 9.03
N PRO A 9 20.23 15.70 9.04
CA PRO A 9 19.34 15.93 10.16
C PRO A 9 18.36 14.77 10.32
N LYS A 10 18.39 14.08 11.47
CA LYS A 10 17.52 12.91 11.73
C LYS A 10 16.05 13.27 11.94
N ARG A 11 15.77 14.51 12.33
CA ARG A 11 14.43 15.02 12.61
C ARG A 11 14.32 16.44 12.09
N VAL A 12 13.24 16.69 11.36
CA VAL A 12 12.99 17.91 10.63
C VAL A 12 11.54 18.34 10.89
N GLU A 13 11.36 19.46 11.57
CA GLU A 13 10.03 20.07 11.77
C GLU A 13 9.77 21.13 10.70
N ASN A 14 8.49 21.41 10.40
CA ASN A 14 8.08 22.39 9.39
C ASN A 14 8.83 22.21 8.06
N ALA A 15 8.67 21.02 7.47
CA ALA A 15 9.45 20.57 6.33
C ALA A 15 8.75 20.87 5.00
N PHE A 16 9.42 21.62 4.14
CA PHE A 16 9.09 21.70 2.72
C PHE A 16 9.71 20.51 1.99
N ILE A 17 8.89 19.80 1.22
CA ILE A 17 9.27 18.55 0.58
C ILE A 17 9.33 18.73 -0.93
N LEU A 18 10.52 18.57 -1.50
CA LEU A 18 10.73 18.52 -2.94
C LEU A 18 10.75 17.06 -3.40
N THR A 19 9.91 16.75 -4.38
CA THR A 19 9.76 15.40 -4.93
C THR A 19 10.35 15.38 -6.34
N LEU A 20 11.46 14.67 -6.55
CA LEU A 20 12.20 14.62 -7.83
C LEU A 20 12.26 13.23 -8.44
N ASN A 21 12.31 13.18 -9.77
CA ASN A 21 12.65 11.97 -10.55
C ASN A 21 13.89 12.20 -11.45
N VAL A 22 14.82 13.04 -11.00
CA VAL A 22 16.04 13.41 -11.73
C VAL A 22 17.22 12.63 -11.19
N SER A 23 18.12 12.20 -12.07
CA SER A 23 19.35 11.55 -11.62
C SER A 23 20.32 12.61 -11.12
N LEU A 24 20.68 12.47 -9.84
CA LEU A 24 21.74 13.24 -9.19
C LEU A 24 22.95 12.32 -8.99
N GLU A 25 23.21 11.44 -9.95
CA GLU A 25 24.37 10.55 -9.99
C GLU A 25 25.13 10.77 -11.28
N TYR A 26 26.39 10.34 -11.28
CA TYR A 26 27.16 10.18 -12.49
C TYR A 26 26.47 9.16 -13.42
N GLU A 27 25.90 9.63 -14.52
CA GLU A 27 25.28 8.77 -15.53
C GLU A 27 26.27 8.50 -16.66
N LYS A 28 26.48 7.22 -16.97
CA LYS A 28 27.07 6.85 -18.25
C LYS A 28 26.05 7.13 -19.34
N THR A 29 26.50 7.64 -20.47
CA THR A 29 25.64 7.90 -21.62
C THR A 29 24.98 6.59 -22.10
N GLU A 30 23.66 6.64 -22.34
CA GLU A 30 22.87 5.47 -22.78
C GLU A 30 23.23 5.04 -24.22
N VAL A 31 23.59 6.00 -25.06
CA VAL A 31 24.21 5.73 -26.35
C VAL A 31 25.67 5.41 -26.08
N ASN A 32 26.19 4.32 -26.67
CA ASN A 32 27.62 3.94 -26.66
C ASN A 32 28.47 5.10 -27.19
N SER A 33 28.76 6.05 -26.31
CA SER A 33 29.59 7.21 -26.60
C SER A 33 31.00 6.75 -26.31
N GLY A 34 31.64 6.17 -27.32
CA GLY A 34 33.06 5.87 -27.25
C GLY A 34 33.82 7.18 -27.17
N PHE A 35 34.13 7.64 -25.97
CA PHE A 35 35.05 8.77 -25.79
C PHE A 35 36.47 8.28 -26.08
N PHE A 36 36.97 8.58 -27.28
CA PHE A 36 38.37 8.40 -27.60
C PHE A 36 39.15 9.58 -27.01
N TYR A 37 39.96 9.31 -25.99
CA TYR A 37 40.88 10.28 -25.41
C TYR A 37 42.32 9.90 -25.75
N SER A 38 43.12 10.87 -26.16
CA SER A 38 44.52 10.68 -26.53
C SER A 38 45.50 10.99 -25.40
N SER A 39 45.02 11.54 -24.27
CA SER A 39 45.82 11.81 -23.07
C SER A 39 45.03 11.60 -21.77
N ALA A 40 45.75 11.38 -20.66
CA ALA A 40 45.15 11.25 -19.32
C ALA A 40 44.43 12.55 -18.87
N GLU A 41 45.00 13.71 -19.19
CA GLU A 41 44.40 15.01 -18.87
C GLU A 41 43.04 15.22 -19.54
N GLN A 42 42.87 14.72 -20.77
CA GLN A 42 41.60 14.82 -21.48
C GLN A 42 40.50 13.99 -20.79
N ARG A 43 40.87 12.82 -20.27
CA ARG A 43 39.97 11.96 -19.50
C ARG A 43 39.53 12.63 -18.21
N GLU A 44 40.46 13.25 -17.47
CA GLU A 44 40.13 13.97 -16.23
C GLU A 44 39.18 15.15 -16.49
N LYS A 45 39.43 15.94 -17.53
CA LYS A 45 38.57 17.07 -17.90
C LYS A 45 37.14 16.65 -18.26
N LEU A 46 36.96 15.51 -18.92
CA LEU A 46 35.63 14.98 -19.25
C LEU A 46 34.87 14.54 -18.00
N VAL A 47 35.54 13.82 -17.09
CA VAL A 47 34.95 13.42 -15.81
C VAL A 47 34.55 14.65 -14.98
N GLU A 48 35.39 15.68 -14.96
CA GLU A 48 35.10 16.94 -14.28
C GLU A 48 33.92 17.68 -14.92
N ALA A 49 33.81 17.68 -16.25
CA ALA A 49 32.71 18.31 -16.97
C ALA A 49 31.36 17.62 -16.69
N GLU A 50 31.31 16.28 -16.71
CA GLU A 50 30.11 15.52 -16.34
C GLU A 50 29.70 15.78 -14.89
N ARG A 51 30.68 15.87 -13.99
CA ARG A 51 30.44 16.20 -12.59
C ARG A 51 29.90 17.62 -12.41
N LYS A 52 30.41 18.60 -13.16
CA LYS A 52 29.87 19.97 -13.16
C LYS A 52 28.38 19.99 -13.52
N VAL A 53 27.91 19.08 -14.39
CA VAL A 53 26.48 18.97 -14.69
C VAL A 53 25.66 18.55 -13.47
N VAL A 54 26.14 17.56 -12.70
CA VAL A 54 25.47 17.13 -11.47
C VAL A 54 25.51 18.24 -10.41
N ASP A 55 26.66 18.88 -10.22
CA ASP A 55 26.84 19.98 -9.28
C ASP A 55 25.92 21.18 -9.62
N MET A 56 25.75 21.49 -10.91
CA MET A 56 24.78 22.51 -11.36
C MET A 56 23.34 22.14 -10.97
N LYS A 57 22.94 20.88 -11.10
CA LYS A 57 21.60 20.43 -10.71
C LYS A 57 21.39 20.55 -9.19
N VAL A 58 22.38 20.12 -8.40
CA VAL A 58 22.34 20.23 -6.93
C VAL A 58 22.31 21.69 -6.49
N LYS A 59 23.08 22.56 -7.16
CA LYS A 59 23.08 23.99 -6.87
C LYS A 59 21.69 24.61 -7.03
N LYS A 60 20.96 24.28 -8.09
CA LYS A 60 19.57 24.74 -8.28
C LYS A 60 18.64 24.32 -7.14
N ILE A 61 18.82 23.12 -6.60
CA ILE A 61 18.05 22.64 -5.44
C ILE A 61 18.40 23.43 -4.18
N VAL A 62 19.69 23.72 -3.96
CA VAL A 62 20.16 24.54 -2.84
C VAL A 62 19.64 25.98 -2.96
N ASP A 63 19.65 26.55 -4.17
CA ASP A 63 19.12 27.89 -4.45
C ASP A 63 17.61 27.95 -4.14
N LEU A 64 16.84 26.92 -4.51
CA LEU A 64 15.42 26.81 -4.14
C LEU A 64 15.23 26.73 -2.62
N LYS A 65 16.05 25.92 -1.92
CA LYS A 65 16.02 25.84 -0.46
C LYS A 65 16.29 27.22 0.15
N ASN A 66 17.28 27.95 -0.35
CA ASN A 66 17.64 29.26 0.21
C ASN A 66 16.49 30.26 -0.02
N LEU A 67 15.86 30.23 -1.20
CA LEU A 67 14.74 31.10 -1.52
C LEU A 67 13.50 30.87 -0.63
N VAL A 68 13.30 29.67 -0.09
CA VAL A 68 12.13 29.32 0.74
C VAL A 68 12.45 29.36 2.24
N CYS A 69 13.61 28.85 2.62
CA CYS A 69 14.00 28.67 4.02
C CYS A 69 14.77 29.85 4.61
N ASP A 70 15.46 30.65 3.79
CA ASP A 70 16.26 31.79 4.27
C ASP A 70 15.48 33.13 4.20
N GLN A 71 14.19 33.10 3.82
CA GLN A 71 13.30 34.25 4.00
C GLN A 71 13.21 34.58 5.48
N GLU A 72 13.43 35.85 5.85
CA GLU A 72 13.41 36.32 7.23
C GLU A 72 12.16 35.82 7.95
N VAL A 73 12.39 34.97 8.94
CA VAL A 73 11.35 34.40 9.78
C VAL A 73 11.15 35.40 10.91
N ASP A 74 10.01 36.09 10.92
CA ASP A 74 9.54 36.85 12.10
C ASP A 74 9.68 35.96 13.33
N SER A 75 10.09 36.53 14.46
CA SER A 75 10.60 35.82 15.67
C SER A 75 9.65 34.79 16.31
N LYS A 76 8.45 34.59 15.75
CA LYS A 76 7.41 33.66 16.18
C LYS A 76 7.24 32.42 15.27
N GLU A 77 7.77 32.42 14.05
CA GLU A 77 7.61 31.29 13.13
C GLU A 77 8.70 30.22 13.34
N LYS A 78 8.30 28.94 13.26
CA LYS A 78 9.26 27.83 13.33
C LYS A 78 10.17 27.85 12.10
N ARG A 79 11.47 27.62 12.31
CA ARG A 79 12.47 27.51 11.23
C ARG A 79 11.97 26.57 10.13
N LYS A 80 11.88 27.08 8.91
CA LYS A 80 11.52 26.32 7.72
C LYS A 80 12.67 25.40 7.36
N ASN A 81 12.39 24.12 7.16
CA ASN A 81 13.38 23.14 6.78
C ASN A 81 13.04 22.52 5.42
N PHE A 82 14.02 21.84 4.82
CA PHE A 82 13.90 21.33 3.47
C PHE A 82 14.25 19.84 3.40
N VAL A 83 13.37 19.08 2.74
CA VAL A 83 13.48 17.64 2.53
C VAL A 83 13.45 17.37 1.03
N LEU A 84 14.42 16.63 0.53
CA LEU A 84 14.45 16.15 -0.85
C LEU A 84 14.09 14.67 -0.88
N VAL A 85 13.09 14.30 -1.68
CA VAL A 85 12.74 12.90 -1.97
C VAL A 85 12.99 12.64 -3.44
N ASN A 86 14.08 11.95 -3.75
CA ASN A 86 14.43 11.58 -5.12
C ASN A 86 14.10 10.11 -5.41
N GLN A 87 13.40 9.87 -6.52
CA GLN A 87 13.16 8.52 -7.04
C GLN A 87 14.45 7.88 -7.57
N LYS A 88 15.30 8.67 -8.24
CA LYS A 88 16.59 8.20 -8.74
C LYS A 88 17.65 8.29 -7.64
N GLY A 89 18.85 7.87 -7.98
CA GLY A 89 19.98 7.90 -7.09
C GLY A 89 20.50 9.31 -6.79
N ILE A 90 21.33 9.42 -5.75
CA ILE A 90 22.09 10.61 -5.39
C ILE A 90 23.51 10.14 -5.06
N ASP A 91 24.51 10.72 -5.71
CA ASP A 91 25.91 10.37 -5.49
C ASP A 91 26.41 10.88 -4.11
N PRO A 92 27.46 10.25 -3.54
CA PRO A 92 27.96 10.62 -2.21
C PRO A 92 28.37 12.10 -2.08
N LEU A 93 28.94 12.69 -3.12
CA LEU A 93 29.44 14.07 -3.07
C LEU A 93 28.28 15.07 -3.09
N SER A 94 27.26 14.79 -3.91
CA SER A 94 26.00 15.54 -3.87
C SER A 94 25.29 15.41 -2.52
N LEU A 95 25.29 14.22 -1.91
CA LEU A 95 24.72 14.04 -0.57
C LEU A 95 25.47 14.87 0.49
N ASP A 96 26.79 14.98 0.42
CA ASP A 96 27.59 15.83 1.32
C ASP A 96 27.25 17.31 1.13
N ILE A 97 27.09 17.76 -0.12
CA ILE A 97 26.67 19.14 -0.44
C ILE A 97 25.28 19.41 0.16
N LEU A 98 24.33 18.49 -0.02
CA LEU A 98 22.97 18.63 0.53
C LEU A 98 22.99 18.63 2.07
N ALA A 99 23.77 17.74 2.69
CA ALA A 99 23.90 17.66 4.15
C ALA A 99 24.52 18.95 4.75
N LYS A 100 25.57 19.50 4.13
CA LYS A 100 26.17 20.79 4.54
C LYS A 100 25.20 21.96 4.48
N ASN A 101 24.22 21.91 3.57
CA ASN A 101 23.16 22.92 3.46
C ASN A 101 21.94 22.61 4.35
N GLY A 102 22.01 21.57 5.19
CA GLY A 102 20.93 21.17 6.10
C GLY A 102 19.72 20.54 5.41
N ILE A 103 19.88 20.05 4.17
CA ILE A 103 18.81 19.40 3.41
C ILE A 103 18.78 17.91 3.77
N PHE A 104 17.61 17.43 4.21
CA PHE A 104 17.41 16.00 4.42
C PHE A 104 17.09 15.32 3.08
N ALA A 105 18.06 14.58 2.53
CA ALA A 105 17.92 13.99 1.21
C ALA A 105 17.70 12.48 1.25
N LEU A 106 16.64 12.04 0.57
CA LEU A 106 16.32 10.65 0.34
C LEU A 106 16.62 10.29 -1.12
N ARG A 107 17.43 9.25 -1.32
CA ARG A 107 17.75 8.65 -2.62
C ARG A 107 16.96 7.37 -2.88
N ARG A 108 16.71 7.04 -4.14
CA ARG A 108 16.11 5.76 -4.57
C ARG A 108 14.74 5.47 -3.93
N ALA A 109 13.90 6.49 -3.84
CA ALA A 109 12.51 6.32 -3.41
C ALA A 109 11.74 5.43 -4.41
N LYS A 110 10.91 4.51 -3.90
CA LYS A 110 10.07 3.67 -4.78
C LYS A 110 9.05 4.56 -5.49
N ARG A 111 8.79 4.32 -6.78
CA ARG A 111 7.78 5.05 -7.57
C ARG A 111 6.42 5.14 -6.88
N ARG A 112 5.93 4.04 -6.31
CA ARG A 112 4.67 4.00 -5.53
C ARG A 112 4.64 4.97 -4.33
N ASN A 113 5.80 5.29 -3.76
CA ASN A 113 5.90 6.26 -2.67
C ASN A 113 5.87 7.70 -3.21
N MET A 114 6.34 7.95 -4.44
CA MET A 114 6.29 9.27 -5.07
C MET A 114 4.84 9.71 -5.31
N GLU A 115 4.01 8.78 -5.78
CA GLU A 115 2.56 9.02 -5.95
C GLU A 115 1.88 9.31 -4.60
N ARG A 116 2.28 8.60 -3.54
CA ARG A 116 1.80 8.87 -2.18
C ARG A 116 2.38 10.17 -1.63
N GLN A 117 3.58 10.59 -2.01
CA GLN A 117 4.18 11.83 -1.49
C GLN A 117 3.41 13.08 -1.93
N LEU A 118 2.62 12.99 -3.00
CA LEU A 118 1.71 14.04 -3.44
C LEU A 118 0.65 14.43 -2.38
N ILE A 119 0.46 13.62 -1.34
CA ILE A 119 -0.38 13.96 -0.17
C ILE A 119 0.10 15.24 0.51
N THR A 120 1.40 15.52 0.44
CA THR A 120 2.01 16.74 0.98
C THR A 120 1.59 18.01 0.24
N GLY A 121 0.87 17.88 -0.89
CA GLY A 121 0.42 18.99 -1.73
C GLY A 121 1.45 19.44 -2.78
N GLY A 122 2.63 18.82 -2.80
CA GLY A 122 3.68 19.11 -3.79
C GLY A 122 3.44 18.42 -5.13
N ILE A 123 4.16 18.90 -6.15
CA ILE A 123 4.14 18.34 -7.51
C ILE A 123 5.46 17.61 -7.76
N ALA A 124 5.40 16.38 -8.26
CA ALA A 124 6.59 15.63 -8.64
C ALA A 124 7.25 16.27 -9.88
N GLN A 125 8.52 16.67 -9.75
CA GLN A 125 9.27 17.34 -10.81
C GLN A 125 10.23 16.38 -11.53
N ASN A 126 10.27 16.51 -12.86
CA ASN A 126 11.12 15.71 -13.74
C ASN A 126 12.37 16.46 -14.23
N SER A 127 12.47 17.77 -13.98
CA SER A 127 13.66 18.58 -14.21
C SER A 127 13.91 19.48 -13.01
N VAL A 128 15.16 19.94 -12.87
CA VAL A 128 15.58 20.92 -11.86
C VAL A 128 15.65 22.35 -12.43
N ASP A 129 15.37 22.54 -13.72
CA ASP A 129 15.55 23.83 -14.38
C ASP A 129 14.45 24.84 -13.99
N ASP A 130 13.20 24.38 -13.88
CA ASP A 130 12.02 25.21 -13.61
C ASP A 130 11.46 24.97 -12.20
N LEU A 131 12.34 25.00 -11.20
CA LEU A 131 11.93 24.82 -9.81
C LEU A 131 11.34 26.11 -9.24
N THR A 132 10.06 26.08 -8.91
CA THR A 132 9.34 27.19 -8.25
C THR A 132 8.86 26.79 -6.85
N PRO A 133 8.72 27.72 -5.90
CA PRO A 133 8.24 27.40 -4.54
C PRO A 133 6.86 26.72 -4.50
N SER A 134 6.01 26.97 -5.51
CA SER A 134 4.68 26.37 -5.63
C SER A 134 4.69 24.85 -5.84
N VAL A 135 5.82 24.27 -6.26
CA VAL A 135 5.91 22.82 -6.49
C VAL A 135 6.20 22.04 -5.21
N LEU A 136 6.55 22.74 -4.12
CA LEU A 136 6.93 22.12 -2.85
C LEU A 136 5.70 21.63 -2.09
N GLY A 137 5.81 20.42 -1.58
CA GLY A 137 4.88 19.91 -0.58
C GLY A 137 5.24 20.40 0.81
N TRP A 138 4.35 20.18 1.77
CA TRP A 138 4.56 20.53 3.17
C TRP A 138 4.18 19.38 4.10
N ALA A 139 4.99 19.19 5.15
CA ALA A 139 4.71 18.31 6.28
C ALA A 139 5.18 18.95 7.58
N GLY A 140 4.40 18.79 8.67
CA GLY A 140 4.76 19.33 9.98
C GLY A 140 5.96 18.63 10.60
N LEU A 141 6.12 17.33 10.38
CA LEU A 141 7.21 16.54 10.94
C LEU A 141 7.72 15.50 9.95
N VAL A 142 9.04 15.46 9.73
CA VAL A 142 9.74 14.41 8.99
C VAL A 142 10.88 13.89 9.85
N TYR A 143 10.93 12.59 10.11
CA TYR A 143 12.00 12.02 10.92
C TYR A 143 12.41 10.63 10.46
N GLU A 144 13.68 10.30 10.69
CA GLU A 144 14.25 8.98 10.50
C GLU A 144 14.16 8.19 11.82
N HIS A 145 13.56 7.00 11.74
CA HIS A 145 13.54 6.01 12.80
C HIS A 145 14.32 4.79 12.33
N THR A 146 15.39 4.46 13.05
CA THR A 146 16.17 3.24 12.81
C THR A 146 15.55 2.09 13.59
N LEU A 147 15.20 1.00 12.89
CA LEU A 147 14.70 -0.23 13.48
C LEU A 147 15.64 -1.38 13.06
N GLY A 148 16.44 -1.89 13.98
CA GLY A 148 17.52 -2.82 13.66
C GLY A 148 18.58 -2.15 12.78
N GLU A 149 18.89 -2.76 11.63
CA GLU A 149 19.82 -2.20 10.64
C GLU A 149 19.13 -1.29 9.60
N GLU A 150 17.80 -1.26 9.61
CA GLU A 150 17.02 -0.54 8.61
C GLU A 150 16.58 0.84 9.10
N LYS A 151 16.61 1.80 8.18
CA LYS A 151 16.17 3.18 8.41
C LYS A 151 14.84 3.45 7.73
N TYR A 152 13.88 3.96 8.48
CA TYR A 152 12.54 4.31 8.04
C TYR A 152 12.32 5.80 8.20
N THR A 153 11.98 6.50 7.12
CA THR A 153 11.58 7.91 7.20
C THR A 153 10.07 8.01 7.30
N PHE A 154 9.60 8.69 8.34
CA PHE A 154 8.20 9.01 8.57
C PHE A 154 7.93 10.45 8.16
N VAL A 155 6.79 10.67 7.51
CA VAL A 155 6.29 11.99 7.11
C VAL A 155 4.91 12.12 7.74
N GLU A 156 4.81 13.02 8.72
CA GLU A 156 3.64 13.20 9.58
C GLU A 156 3.16 14.66 9.55
N GLU A 157 1.98 14.90 10.12
CA GLU A 157 1.36 16.23 10.21
C GLU A 157 1.21 16.91 8.83
N VAL A 158 0.64 16.19 7.87
CA VAL A 158 0.32 16.77 6.55
C VAL A 158 -1.04 17.47 6.61
N LYS A 159 -1.19 18.64 5.96
CA LYS A 159 -2.42 19.47 6.02
C LYS A 159 -3.69 18.73 5.57
N ALA A 160 -3.59 17.94 4.50
CA ALA A 160 -4.71 17.23 3.89
C ALA A 160 -4.34 15.77 3.61
N PRO A 161 -4.37 14.89 4.64
CA PRO A 161 -3.91 13.52 4.49
C PRO A 161 -4.92 12.66 3.70
N LYS A 162 -4.74 12.58 2.38
CA LYS A 162 -5.54 11.69 1.49
C LYS A 162 -5.04 10.25 1.46
N SER A 163 -3.87 9.96 2.00
CA SER A 163 -3.39 8.60 2.18
C SER A 163 -2.66 8.48 3.51
N VAL A 164 -2.79 7.32 4.13
CA VAL A 164 -2.25 7.00 5.44
C VAL A 164 -1.38 5.77 5.33
N THR A 165 -0.41 5.64 6.25
CA THR A 165 0.46 4.47 6.31
C THR A 165 0.15 3.70 7.58
N LEU A 166 -0.28 2.44 7.44
CA LEU A 166 -0.39 1.51 8.55
C LEU A 166 0.92 0.73 8.67
N LEU A 167 1.68 0.98 9.74
CA LEU A 167 2.93 0.28 10.01
C LEU A 167 2.64 -0.98 10.81
N VAL A 168 2.82 -2.15 10.19
CA VAL A 168 2.72 -3.45 10.86
C VAL A 168 4.11 -3.89 11.33
N LYS A 169 4.23 -4.19 12.62
CA LYS A 169 5.44 -4.78 13.21
C LYS A 169 5.11 -6.22 13.61
N GLY A 170 6.00 -7.15 13.30
CA GLY A 170 5.85 -8.55 13.68
C GLY A 170 7.20 -9.24 13.80
N PRO A 171 7.29 -10.34 14.57
CA PRO A 171 8.55 -11.05 14.79
C PRO A 171 9.01 -11.83 13.55
N ASN A 172 8.06 -12.38 12.79
CA ASN A 172 8.31 -13.27 11.66
C ASN A 172 7.65 -12.72 10.38
N ALA A 173 8.31 -12.89 9.24
CA ALA A 173 7.78 -12.45 7.94
C ALA A 173 6.41 -13.06 7.61
N HIS A 174 6.19 -14.34 7.95
CA HIS A 174 4.90 -15.00 7.72
C HIS A 174 3.76 -14.35 8.50
N THR A 175 3.98 -14.03 9.78
CA THR A 175 3.01 -13.34 10.63
C THR A 175 2.71 -11.94 10.11
N ILE A 176 3.71 -11.21 9.63
CA ILE A 176 3.52 -9.89 9.02
C ILE A 176 2.63 -9.99 7.77
N THR A 177 2.88 -10.96 6.90
CA THR A 177 2.07 -11.17 5.69
C THR A 177 0.62 -11.50 6.06
N GLN A 178 0.41 -12.38 7.05
CA GLN A 178 -0.93 -12.75 7.51
C GLN A 178 -1.69 -11.54 8.08
N ILE A 179 -1.04 -10.71 8.91
CA ILE A 179 -1.64 -9.48 9.44
C ILE A 179 -1.94 -8.49 8.31
N GLN A 180 -1.02 -8.36 7.34
CA GLN A 180 -1.21 -7.48 6.19
C GLN A 180 -2.42 -7.91 5.34
N GLU A 181 -2.60 -9.20 5.11
CA GLU A 181 -3.77 -9.75 4.40
C GLU A 181 -5.05 -9.50 5.18
N ALA A 182 -5.07 -9.81 6.48
CA ALA A 182 -6.22 -9.55 7.36
C ALA A 182 -6.63 -8.07 7.38
N LEU A 183 -5.65 -7.15 7.48
CA LEU A 183 -5.90 -5.71 7.41
C LEU A 183 -6.45 -5.29 6.04
N ARG A 184 -5.93 -5.86 4.95
CA ARG A 184 -6.40 -5.55 3.61
C ARG A 184 -7.84 -5.99 3.40
N ASP A 185 -8.21 -7.15 3.92
CA ASP A 185 -9.57 -7.68 3.82
C ASP A 185 -10.53 -6.90 4.71
N GLY A 186 -10.14 -6.59 5.95
CA GLY A 186 -10.91 -5.72 6.84
C GLY A 186 -11.14 -4.32 6.28
N LEU A 187 -10.10 -3.68 5.73
CA LEU A 187 -10.24 -2.35 5.08
C LEU A 187 -11.17 -2.39 3.87
N ARG A 188 -11.15 -3.48 3.09
CA ARG A 188 -12.08 -3.67 1.97
C ARG A 188 -13.51 -3.91 2.45
N ALA A 189 -13.71 -4.66 3.53
CA ALA A 189 -15.02 -4.87 4.13
C ALA A 189 -15.62 -3.54 4.61
N VAL A 190 -14.85 -2.73 5.34
CA VAL A 190 -15.28 -1.39 5.79
C VAL A 190 -15.54 -0.46 4.60
N LYS A 191 -14.66 -0.47 3.59
CA LYS A 191 -14.87 0.29 2.35
C LYS A 191 -16.20 -0.09 1.71
N ASN A 192 -16.49 -1.38 1.60
CA ASN A 192 -17.74 -1.85 1.00
C ASN A 192 -18.97 -1.40 1.79
N ALA A 193 -18.88 -1.42 3.12
CA ALA A 193 -19.95 -0.93 3.99
C ALA A 193 -20.23 0.56 3.78
N ILE A 194 -19.18 1.37 3.61
CA ILE A 194 -19.30 2.81 3.33
C ILE A 194 -19.91 3.07 1.94
N GLU A 195 -19.48 2.32 0.92
CA GLU A 195 -19.99 2.50 -0.46
C GLU A 195 -21.43 2.01 -0.64
N ASP A 196 -21.81 0.91 0.01
CA ASP A 196 -23.11 0.26 -0.20
C ASP A 196 -24.22 0.88 0.69
N GLU A 197 -23.86 1.66 1.73
CA GLU A 197 -24.73 2.27 2.74
C GLU A 197 -25.72 1.30 3.42
N THR A 198 -25.49 -0.01 3.27
CA THR A 198 -26.37 -1.08 3.73
C THR A 198 -25.55 -2.25 4.23
N LEU A 199 -26.01 -2.86 5.32
CA LEU A 199 -25.39 -4.01 5.97
C LEU A 199 -26.43 -5.10 6.19
N ILE A 200 -25.96 -6.35 6.22
CA ILE A 200 -26.79 -7.54 6.44
C ILE A 200 -26.36 -8.16 7.78
N PRO A 201 -27.30 -8.58 8.65
CA PRO A 201 -26.96 -9.33 9.86
C PRO A 201 -26.11 -10.55 9.53
N GLY A 202 -24.96 -10.68 10.19
CA GLY A 202 -23.98 -11.73 9.93
C GLY A 202 -24.31 -13.05 10.65
N ALA A 203 -23.28 -13.80 11.04
CA ALA A 203 -23.40 -15.07 11.77
C ALA A 203 -24.36 -16.10 11.11
N GLY A 204 -24.50 -16.04 9.78
CA GLY A 204 -25.37 -16.94 9.03
C GLY A 204 -26.86 -16.58 9.06
N ALA A 205 -27.26 -15.46 9.67
CA ALA A 205 -28.66 -15.07 9.82
C ALA A 205 -29.38 -14.86 8.48
N PHE A 206 -28.71 -14.25 7.51
CA PHE A 206 -29.25 -14.13 6.16
C PHE A 206 -29.52 -15.50 5.54
N GLU A 207 -28.60 -16.45 5.68
CA GLU A 207 -28.81 -17.80 5.20
C GLU A 207 -30.02 -18.42 5.90
N VAL A 208 -30.17 -18.25 7.23
CA VAL A 208 -31.32 -18.69 8.07
C VAL A 208 -32.64 -18.24 7.48
N ALA A 209 -32.82 -16.93 7.38
CA ALA A 209 -34.02 -16.32 6.83
C ALA A 209 -34.28 -16.74 5.38
N CYS A 210 -33.24 -16.76 4.53
CA CYS A 210 -33.36 -17.09 3.11
C CYS A 210 -33.83 -18.53 2.89
N SER A 211 -33.26 -19.50 3.61
CA SER A 211 -33.73 -20.89 3.52
C SER A 211 -35.17 -20.99 3.98
N GLY A 212 -35.52 -20.38 5.13
CA GLY A 212 -36.88 -20.31 5.67
C GLY A 212 -37.90 -19.80 4.64
N HIS A 213 -37.56 -18.72 3.93
CA HIS A 213 -38.39 -18.14 2.89
C HIS A 213 -38.50 -19.01 1.63
N LEU A 214 -37.44 -19.74 1.29
CA LEU A 214 -37.38 -20.64 0.13
C LEU A 214 -37.94 -22.05 0.45
N VAL A 215 -38.42 -22.31 1.68
CA VAL A 215 -38.98 -23.62 2.09
C VAL A 215 -40.36 -23.86 1.48
N ASP A 216 -40.34 -24.09 0.18
CA ASP A 216 -41.13 -25.18 -0.39
C ASP A 216 -40.26 -26.15 -1.21
N LYS A 217 -38.98 -25.85 -1.54
CA LYS A 217 -38.22 -26.72 -2.48
C LYS A 217 -36.72 -26.98 -2.30
N THR A 218 -35.92 -26.36 -1.41
CA THR A 218 -34.46 -26.71 -1.39
C THR A 218 -33.72 -26.50 -0.05
N HIS A 219 -32.86 -27.46 0.30
CA HIS A 219 -31.97 -27.44 1.47
C HIS A 219 -30.76 -26.51 1.27
N TYR A 220 -30.93 -25.18 1.38
CA TYR A 220 -29.80 -24.24 1.48
C TYR A 220 -29.17 -24.32 2.88
N SER A 221 -28.35 -25.36 3.11
CA SER A 221 -27.90 -25.74 4.45
C SER A 221 -26.37 -25.68 4.67
N SER A 222 -25.57 -25.54 3.62
CA SER A 222 -24.13 -25.84 3.70
C SER A 222 -23.31 -24.87 4.54
N PHE A 223 -23.58 -23.56 4.48
CA PHE A 223 -22.77 -22.53 5.16
C PHE A 223 -22.95 -22.49 6.68
N ARG A 224 -24.15 -22.84 7.17
CA ARG A 224 -24.43 -22.88 8.62
C ARG A 224 -23.85 -24.12 9.28
N LYS A 225 -23.86 -25.22 8.55
CA LYS A 225 -23.28 -26.49 8.98
C LYS A 225 -21.79 -26.35 9.26
N THR A 226 -21.05 -25.68 8.39
CA THR A 226 -19.62 -25.47 8.57
C THR A 226 -19.28 -24.55 9.73
N LEU A 227 -20.09 -23.51 10.00
CA LEU A 227 -19.88 -22.65 11.17
C LEU A 227 -20.07 -23.42 12.49
N ALA A 228 -21.18 -24.15 12.62
CA ALA A 228 -21.45 -24.99 13.80
C ALA A 228 -20.38 -26.08 13.98
N GLN A 229 -19.97 -26.72 12.88
CA GLN A 229 -18.94 -27.75 12.87
C GLN A 229 -17.57 -27.20 13.27
N ASN A 230 -17.20 -26.00 12.82
CA ASN A 230 -15.95 -25.34 13.21
C ASN A 230 -15.96 -24.91 14.69
N GLY A 231 -17.13 -24.56 15.22
CA GLY A 231 -17.35 -24.34 16.65
C GLY A 231 -17.35 -25.62 17.49
N ASN A 232 -17.25 -26.80 16.85
CA ASN A 232 -17.31 -28.12 17.50
C ASN A 232 -18.65 -28.37 18.23
N PHE A 233 -19.75 -27.81 17.73
CA PHE A 233 -21.10 -28.02 18.23
C PHE A 233 -21.87 -29.05 17.40
N ASP A 234 -22.94 -29.61 17.97
CA ASP A 234 -23.86 -30.46 17.21
C ASP A 234 -24.60 -29.63 16.17
N VAL A 235 -24.24 -29.86 14.92
CA VAL A 235 -24.72 -29.17 13.74
C VAL A 235 -26.24 -29.26 13.60
N GLN A 236 -26.85 -30.40 13.94
CA GLN A 236 -28.30 -30.58 13.77
C GLN A 236 -29.06 -29.77 14.83
N ASN A 237 -28.64 -29.89 16.09
CA ASN A 237 -29.30 -29.18 17.20
C ASN A 237 -29.19 -27.66 17.03
N ALA A 238 -28.02 -27.16 16.64
CA ALA A 238 -27.82 -25.74 16.39
C ALA A 238 -28.71 -25.24 15.23
N ILE A 239 -28.86 -26.01 14.16
CA ILE A 239 -29.71 -25.61 13.02
C ILE A 239 -31.18 -25.60 13.40
N VAL A 240 -31.65 -26.61 14.15
CA VAL A 240 -33.05 -26.67 14.60
C VAL A 240 -33.35 -25.48 15.52
N ALA A 241 -32.49 -25.20 16.50
CA ALA A 241 -32.66 -24.06 17.39
C ALA A 241 -32.72 -22.71 16.64
N LEU A 242 -31.88 -22.54 15.62
CA LEU A 242 -31.93 -21.34 14.76
C LEU A 242 -33.21 -21.27 13.91
N GLN A 243 -33.72 -22.41 13.45
CA GLN A 243 -34.95 -22.45 12.64
C GLN A 243 -36.18 -22.15 13.49
N ASP A 244 -36.23 -22.67 14.72
CA ASP A 244 -37.33 -22.45 15.65
C ASP A 244 -37.43 -20.95 16.00
N GLU A 245 -36.31 -20.34 16.40
CA GLU A 245 -36.26 -18.90 16.70
C GLU A 245 -36.54 -18.01 15.48
N GLN A 246 -36.08 -18.41 14.29
CA GLN A 246 -36.40 -17.68 13.06
C GLN A 246 -37.88 -17.78 12.71
N ALA A 247 -38.54 -18.91 13.00
CA ALA A 247 -39.97 -19.10 12.77
C ALA A 247 -40.82 -18.17 13.65
N GLU A 248 -40.30 -17.75 14.80
CA GLU A 248 -40.91 -16.73 15.65
C GLU A 248 -40.76 -15.30 15.09
N GLY A 249 -39.98 -15.12 14.01
CA GLY A 249 -39.77 -13.84 13.33
C GLY A 249 -38.51 -13.08 13.78
N ASN A 250 -37.70 -13.69 14.65
CA ASN A 250 -36.46 -13.08 15.15
C ASN A 250 -35.34 -13.16 14.10
N THR A 251 -34.40 -12.20 14.14
CA THR A 251 -33.17 -12.28 13.34
C THR A 251 -32.13 -13.04 14.15
N VAL A 252 -31.82 -14.27 13.75
CA VAL A 252 -30.93 -15.14 14.54
C VAL A 252 -29.72 -15.63 13.76
N GLY A 253 -28.56 -15.57 14.41
CA GLY A 253 -27.31 -16.15 13.94
C GLY A 253 -26.74 -17.15 14.95
N ILE A 254 -25.71 -17.88 14.52
CA ILE A 254 -25.04 -18.89 15.36
C ILE A 254 -23.87 -18.28 16.14
N ASP A 255 -23.90 -18.38 17.47
CA ASP A 255 -22.75 -18.00 18.27
C ASP A 255 -21.69 -19.10 18.18
N LEU A 256 -20.46 -18.72 17.83
CA LEU A 256 -19.33 -19.64 17.74
C LEU A 256 -18.71 -19.96 19.11
N VAL A 257 -19.09 -19.26 20.17
CA VAL A 257 -18.61 -19.50 21.54
C VAL A 257 -19.53 -20.42 22.32
N THR A 258 -20.84 -20.20 22.25
CA THR A 258 -21.85 -21.00 22.97
C THR A 258 -22.52 -22.07 22.11
N GLY A 259 -22.58 -21.87 20.79
CA GLY A 259 -23.34 -22.72 19.88
C GLY A 259 -24.85 -22.45 19.88
N GLU A 260 -25.30 -21.42 20.62
CA GLU A 260 -26.71 -21.07 20.76
C GLU A 260 -27.14 -19.99 19.74
N PRO A 261 -28.45 -19.90 19.42
CA PRO A 261 -29.01 -18.78 18.67
C PRO A 261 -28.83 -17.45 19.42
N PHE A 262 -28.40 -16.42 18.71
CA PHE A 262 -28.31 -15.06 19.25
C PHE A 262 -28.66 -14.03 18.17
N ASP A 263 -28.91 -12.77 18.56
CA ASP A 263 -29.16 -11.68 17.62
C ASP A 263 -27.84 -11.04 17.14
N PRO A 264 -27.45 -11.19 15.84
CA PRO A 264 -26.21 -10.63 15.32
C PRO A 264 -26.20 -9.11 15.31
N THR A 265 -27.36 -8.46 15.30
CA THR A 265 -27.45 -7.00 15.27
C THR A 265 -27.06 -6.38 16.60
N VAL A 266 -27.37 -7.06 17.71
CA VAL A 266 -27.01 -6.63 19.08
C VAL A 266 -25.51 -6.79 19.32
N GLU A 267 -24.92 -7.91 18.91
CA GLU A 267 -23.47 -8.15 19.03
C GLU A 267 -22.62 -7.40 17.99
N GLY A 268 -23.26 -6.74 17.02
CA GLY A 268 -22.56 -5.96 16.00
C GLY A 268 -21.83 -6.82 14.95
N ILE A 269 -22.33 -8.03 14.67
CA ILE A 269 -21.77 -8.93 13.65
C ILE A 269 -22.50 -8.69 12.33
N TRP A 270 -21.78 -8.12 11.35
CA TRP A 270 -22.35 -7.69 10.07
C TRP A 270 -21.61 -8.27 8.87
N ASP A 271 -22.37 -8.59 7.83
CA ASP A 271 -21.89 -8.94 6.51
C ASP A 271 -22.18 -7.81 5.50
N ASN A 272 -21.27 -7.62 4.54
CA ASN A 272 -21.47 -6.63 3.47
C ASN A 272 -22.53 -7.10 2.46
N TYR A 273 -23.45 -6.20 2.11
CA TYR A 273 -24.50 -6.46 1.12
C TYR A 273 -23.94 -6.94 -0.23
N ARG A 274 -23.01 -6.19 -0.83
CA ARG A 274 -22.43 -6.54 -2.14
C ARG A 274 -21.69 -7.87 -2.13
N VAL A 275 -21.08 -8.25 -1.01
CA VAL A 275 -20.39 -9.55 -0.88
C VAL A 275 -21.41 -10.69 -0.96
N LYS A 276 -22.49 -10.64 -0.15
CA LYS A 276 -23.56 -11.65 -0.20
C LYS A 276 -24.24 -11.71 -1.56
N ARG A 277 -24.58 -10.56 -2.15
CA ARG A 277 -25.19 -10.48 -3.49
C ARG A 277 -24.30 -11.12 -4.56
N GLN A 278 -23.02 -10.75 -4.60
CA GLN A 278 -22.09 -11.27 -5.59
C GLN A 278 -21.81 -12.76 -5.36
N MET A 279 -21.73 -13.20 -4.10
CA MET A 279 -21.57 -14.60 -3.73
C MET A 279 -22.72 -15.44 -4.29
N LEU A 280 -23.97 -15.08 -4.01
CA LEU A 280 -25.15 -15.81 -4.51
C LEU A 280 -25.16 -15.90 -6.04
N HIS A 281 -24.92 -14.77 -6.71
CA HIS A 281 -24.88 -14.72 -8.18
C HIS A 281 -23.74 -15.57 -8.76
N SER A 282 -22.54 -15.47 -8.21
CA SER A 282 -21.36 -16.18 -8.74
C SER A 282 -21.48 -17.68 -8.49
N CYS A 283 -21.95 -18.08 -7.31
CA CYS A 283 -22.20 -19.48 -6.97
C CYS A 283 -23.24 -20.10 -7.90
N SER A 284 -24.37 -19.41 -8.18
CA SER A 284 -25.39 -19.95 -9.07
C SER A 284 -24.88 -20.09 -10.50
N VAL A 285 -24.18 -19.07 -11.03
CA VAL A 285 -23.66 -19.10 -12.41
C VAL A 285 -22.61 -20.22 -12.58
N ILE A 286 -21.67 -20.33 -11.64
CA ILE A 286 -20.63 -21.37 -11.70
C ILE A 286 -21.26 -22.76 -11.54
N ALA A 287 -22.21 -22.93 -10.61
CA ALA A 287 -22.88 -24.21 -10.41
C ALA A 287 -23.64 -24.66 -11.66
N VAL A 288 -24.40 -23.76 -12.30
CA VAL A 288 -25.11 -24.06 -13.55
C VAL A 288 -24.12 -24.46 -14.66
N ASN A 289 -23.01 -23.72 -14.82
CA ASN A 289 -22.01 -24.03 -15.83
C ASN A 289 -21.38 -25.42 -15.61
N LEU A 290 -21.05 -25.75 -14.36
CA LEU A 290 -20.50 -27.06 -14.00
C LEU A 290 -21.52 -28.17 -14.23
N LEU A 291 -22.79 -27.95 -13.85
CA LEU A 291 -23.86 -28.92 -14.06
C LEU A 291 -24.21 -29.12 -15.54
N SER A 292 -24.02 -28.11 -16.39
CA SER A 292 -24.21 -28.21 -17.84
C SER A 292 -23.05 -28.87 -18.59
N THR A 293 -21.98 -29.29 -17.89
CA THR A 293 -20.83 -29.94 -18.51
C THR A 293 -21.05 -31.44 -18.56
N ASP A 294 -21.33 -31.98 -19.75
CA ASP A 294 -21.57 -33.41 -19.94
C ASP A 294 -20.27 -34.24 -20.06
N GLU A 295 -19.22 -33.66 -20.65
CA GLU A 295 -17.93 -34.32 -20.82
C GLU A 295 -16.75 -33.40 -20.50
N ILE A 296 -15.74 -33.95 -19.81
CA ILE A 296 -14.46 -33.29 -19.58
C ILE A 296 -13.42 -33.95 -20.48
N LEU A 297 -13.16 -33.35 -21.64
CA LEU A 297 -12.16 -33.84 -22.58
C LEU A 297 -10.76 -33.36 -22.17
N ARG A 298 -9.89 -34.30 -21.79
CA ARG A 298 -8.46 -34.03 -21.60
C ARG A 298 -7.69 -34.40 -22.87
N ALA A 299 -7.65 -33.48 -23.82
CA ALA A 299 -6.83 -33.61 -25.03
C ALA A 299 -5.71 -32.58 -25.02
N GLY A 300 -4.47 -33.05 -25.17
CA GLY A 300 -3.28 -32.23 -25.31
C GLY A 300 -2.21 -33.04 -26.00
N ARG A 301 -1.41 -32.42 -26.87
CA ARG A 301 -0.27 -33.12 -27.48
C ARG A 301 0.66 -33.55 -26.36
N SER A 302 0.91 -34.86 -26.22
CA SER A 302 2.06 -35.28 -25.44
C SER A 302 3.28 -34.74 -26.17
N SER A 303 4.04 -33.86 -25.53
CA SER A 303 5.39 -33.55 -25.98
C SER A 303 6.28 -34.75 -25.63
N LEU A 304 6.01 -35.90 -26.26
CA LEU A 304 7.02 -36.93 -26.47
C LEU A 304 8.05 -36.27 -27.38
N LYS A 305 9.17 -35.83 -26.79
CA LYS A 305 10.39 -35.58 -27.56
C LYS A 305 10.63 -36.86 -28.37
N PRO A 306 10.89 -36.79 -29.68
CA PRO A 306 11.39 -37.95 -30.39
C PRO A 306 12.68 -38.38 -29.68
N ASP A 307 12.66 -39.61 -29.14
CA ASP A 307 13.88 -40.26 -28.67
C ASP A 307 14.91 -40.14 -29.78
N GLY A 308 16.10 -39.69 -29.40
CA GLY A 308 17.17 -39.28 -30.28
C GLY A 308 17.38 -40.26 -31.43
N GLN A 309 17.32 -39.73 -32.64
CA GLN A 309 18.09 -40.32 -33.73
C GLN A 309 19.56 -40.27 -33.33
N GLN A 310 20.13 -41.47 -33.29
CA GLN A 310 21.54 -41.81 -33.13
C GLN A 310 22.42 -41.07 -34.14
#